data_AF-A0A7K9DUV8-F1
#
_entry.id   AF-A0A7K9DUV8-F1
#
_cell.length_a   1.000
_cell.length_b   1.000
_cell.length_c   1.000
_cell.angle_alpha   90.00
_cell.angle_beta   90.00
_cell.angle_gamma   90.00
#
_symmetry.space_group_name_H-M   'P 1'
#
loop_
_entity.id
_entity.type
_entity.pdbx_description
1 polymer ?
#
loop_
_entity_poly.entity_id
_entity_poly.type
_entity_poly.pdbx_seq_one_letter_code
_entity_poly.pdbx_strand_id
1 'polypeptide(L)'
;DIWDPERLLQCPYNKHHQIRACRFPYHLVKCRKSYPEVAKNLATCPFNARHLVHHAELRDHIMKCNDKEFIEQDIVNQSSGFQREEMNAVGTWQPPPCGEDWD
;
A
#
# COMPACT_ATOMS: atom_id res chain seq x y z
N ASP A 1 7.62 10.22 -17.31
CA ASP A 1 7.68 8.80 -16.96
C ASP A 1 6.53 8.46 -16.00
N ILE A 2 5.92 7.27 -16.07
CA ILE A 2 4.79 6.89 -15.19
C ILE A 2 5.28 6.64 -13.75
N TRP A 3 6.54 6.27 -13.59
CA TRP A 3 7.21 5.97 -12.34
C TRP A 3 7.99 7.17 -11.77
N ASP A 4 7.89 8.34 -12.42
CA ASP A 4 8.53 9.55 -11.94
C ASP A 4 8.03 9.93 -10.53
N PRO A 5 8.91 9.94 -9.51
CA PRO A 5 8.51 10.20 -8.13
C PRO A 5 8.08 11.66 -7.90
N GLU A 6 8.51 12.59 -8.76
CA GLU A 6 8.18 14.01 -8.65
C GLU A 6 6.86 14.38 -9.34
N ARG A 7 6.34 13.50 -10.21
CA ARG A 7 5.07 13.68 -10.89
C ARG A 7 3.95 14.03 -9.91
N LEU A 8 3.22 15.08 -10.22
CA LEU A 8 2.07 15.51 -9.43
C LEU A 8 0.84 14.66 -9.79
N LEU A 9 0.20 14.12 -8.75
CA LEU A 9 -1.06 13.40 -8.80
C LEU A 9 -2.15 14.21 -8.11
N GLN A 10 -3.33 14.24 -8.70
CA GLN A 10 -4.48 14.89 -8.10
C GLN A 10 -5.10 13.99 -7.02
N CYS A 11 -5.45 14.58 -5.87
CA CYS A 11 -6.11 13.84 -4.80
C CYS A 11 -7.58 13.51 -5.15
N PRO A 12 -8.04 12.28 -4.91
CA PRO A 12 -9.44 11.89 -5.15
C PRO A 12 -10.42 12.47 -4.11
N TYR A 13 -9.93 12.87 -2.93
CA TYR A 13 -10.76 13.51 -1.91
C TYR A 13 -11.00 15.01 -2.17
N ASN A 14 -10.01 15.70 -2.77
CA ASN A 14 -10.10 17.12 -3.09
C ASN A 14 -9.29 17.45 -4.36
N LYS A 15 -9.98 17.94 -5.39
CA LYS A 15 -9.41 18.29 -6.70
C LYS A 15 -8.35 19.39 -6.67
N HIS A 16 -8.32 20.22 -5.62
CA HIS A 16 -7.32 21.28 -5.46
C HIS A 16 -5.97 20.78 -4.94
N HIS A 17 -5.89 19.54 -4.45
CA HIS A 17 -4.63 18.97 -4.00
C HIS A 17 -3.89 18.30 -5.15
N GLN A 18 -2.69 18.81 -5.44
CA GLN A 18 -1.71 18.16 -6.31
C GLN A 18 -0.50 17.75 -5.49
N ILE A 19 -0.20 16.45 -5.47
CA ILE A 19 0.76 15.85 -4.55
C ILE A 19 1.74 15.00 -5.34
N ARG A 20 3.03 15.10 -5.03
CA ARG A 20 4.08 14.28 -5.66
C ARG A 20 3.78 12.79 -5.45
N ALA A 21 4.04 11.98 -6.48
CA ALA A 21 3.83 10.54 -6.48
C ALA A 21 4.45 9.85 -5.25
N CYS A 22 5.67 10.23 -4.87
CA CYS A 22 6.36 9.68 -3.71
C CYS A 22 5.71 9.99 -2.35
N ARG A 23 4.92 11.07 -2.24
CA ARG A 23 4.21 11.47 -1.01
C ARG A 23 2.74 11.09 -1.03
N PHE A 24 2.24 10.56 -2.15
CA PHE A 24 0.83 10.28 -2.36
C PHE A 24 0.23 9.32 -1.33
N PRO A 25 0.85 8.16 -1.01
CA PRO A 25 0.27 7.22 -0.03
C PRO A 25 0.06 7.85 1.34
N TYR A 26 1.06 8.59 1.83
CA TYR A 26 0.98 9.31 3.10
C TYR A 26 -0.13 10.38 3.07
N HIS A 27 -0.21 11.13 1.97
CA HIS A 27 -1.27 12.11 1.79
C HIS A 27 -2.67 11.49 1.86
N LEU A 28 -2.89 10.34 1.21
CA LEU A 28 -4.19 9.67 1.20
C LEU A 28 -4.67 9.32 2.61
N VAL A 29 -3.78 8.84 3.49
CA VAL A 29 -4.12 8.50 4.88
C VAL A 29 -4.59 9.73 5.65
N LYS A 30 -3.88 10.86 5.52
CA LYS A 30 -4.24 12.11 6.20
C LYS A 30 -5.53 12.71 5.62
N CYS A 31 -5.62 12.77 4.29
CA CYS A 31 -6.72 13.43 3.60
C CYS A 31 -8.04 12.67 3.77
N ARG A 32 -8.01 11.33 3.83
CA ARG A 32 -9.17 10.49 4.15
C ARG A 32 -9.87 10.92 5.45
N LYS A 33 -9.10 11.28 6.48
CA LYS A 33 -9.65 11.73 7.78
C LYS A 33 -10.38 13.07 7.68
N SER A 34 -9.94 13.95 6.77
CA SER A 34 -10.55 15.27 6.56
C SER A 34 -11.79 15.24 5.68
N TYR A 35 -11.98 14.21 4.83
CA TYR A 35 -13.10 14.08 3.91
C TYR A 35 -13.86 12.75 4.12
N PRO A 36 -14.47 12.53 5.31
CA PRO A 36 -15.09 11.26 5.65
C PRO A 36 -16.27 10.90 4.72
N GLU A 37 -17.01 11.87 4.21
CA GLU A 37 -18.16 11.61 3.32
C GLU A 37 -17.72 11.10 1.95
N VAL A 38 -16.65 11.67 1.37
CA VAL A 38 -16.07 11.17 0.12
C VAL A 38 -15.42 9.81 0.38
N ALA A 39 -14.74 9.64 1.52
CA ALA A 39 -14.10 8.39 1.90
C ALA A 39 -15.06 7.20 2.07
N LYS A 40 -16.33 7.43 2.40
CA LYS A 40 -17.36 6.38 2.42
C LYS A 40 -17.67 5.81 1.04
N ASN A 41 -17.39 6.57 -0.03
CA ASN A 41 -17.69 6.20 -1.40
C ASN A 41 -16.49 5.61 -2.14
N LEU A 42 -15.30 5.67 -1.55
CA LEU A 42 -14.05 5.24 -2.15
C LEU A 42 -13.45 4.04 -1.40
N ALA A 43 -13.01 3.05 -2.16
CA ALA A 43 -12.24 1.91 -1.70
C ALA A 43 -10.79 2.00 -2.15
N THR A 44 -9.87 1.52 -1.32
CA THR A 44 -8.47 1.35 -1.69
C THR A 44 -8.30 0.03 -2.44
N CYS A 45 -7.56 0.06 -3.55
CA CYS A 45 -7.18 -1.15 -4.28
C CYS A 45 -6.32 -2.07 -3.39
N PRO A 46 -6.56 -3.39 -3.41
CA PRO A 46 -5.75 -4.33 -2.65
C PRO A 46 -4.30 -4.47 -3.16
N PHE A 47 -4.04 -4.14 -4.43
CA PHE A 47 -2.71 -4.30 -5.05
C PHE A 47 -1.85 -3.04 -4.97
N ASN A 48 -2.48 -1.85 -4.90
CA ASN A 48 -1.76 -0.58 -4.86
C ASN A 48 -2.51 0.45 -4.01
N ALA A 49 -1.91 0.84 -2.88
CA ALA A 49 -2.50 1.80 -1.95
C ALA A 49 -2.70 3.21 -2.54
N ARG A 50 -2.10 3.52 -3.69
CA ARG A 50 -2.30 4.78 -4.41
C ARG A 50 -3.62 4.81 -5.19
N HIS A 51 -4.19 3.64 -5.50
CA HIS A 51 -5.45 3.53 -6.22
C HIS A 51 -6.62 3.64 -5.25
N LEU A 52 -7.41 4.69 -5.42
CA LEU A 52 -8.70 4.90 -4.78
C LEU A 52 -9.76 4.91 -5.87
N VAL A 53 -10.72 4.01 -5.76
CA VAL A 53 -11.78 3.80 -6.76
C VAL A 53 -13.14 3.80 -6.07
N HIS A 54 -14.21 4.09 -6.79
CA HIS A 54 -15.54 3.99 -6.21
C HIS A 54 -15.86 2.55 -5.82
N HIS A 55 -16.59 2.37 -4.72
CA HIS A 55 -16.98 1.02 -4.25
C HIS A 55 -17.69 0.21 -5.33
N ALA A 56 -18.55 0.85 -6.13
CA ALA A 56 -19.27 0.21 -7.22
C ALA A 56 -18.35 -0.33 -8.32
N GLU A 57 -17.22 0.33 -8.56
CA GLU A 57 -16.27 0.02 -9.64
C GLU A 57 -15.09 -0.84 -9.17
N LEU A 58 -14.98 -1.10 -7.86
CA LEU A 58 -13.84 -1.81 -7.28
C LEU A 58 -13.65 -3.21 -7.90
N ARG A 59 -14.72 -3.93 -8.18
CA ARG A 59 -14.65 -5.26 -8.80
C ARG A 59 -14.04 -5.19 -10.20
N ASP A 60 -14.55 -4.28 -11.03
CA ASP A 60 -14.05 -4.07 -12.38
C ASP A 60 -12.60 -3.59 -12.39
N HIS A 61 -12.24 -2.73 -11.43
CA HIS A 61 -10.86 -2.29 -11.22
C HIS A 61 -9.94 -3.47 -10.90
N ILE A 62 -10.30 -4.34 -9.94
CA ILE A 62 -9.48 -5.49 -9.55
C ILE A 62 -9.18 -6.40 -10.74
N MET A 63 -10.17 -6.64 -11.62
CA MET A 63 -10.00 -7.49 -12.80
C MET A 63 -9.06 -6.90 -13.86
N LYS A 64 -8.88 -5.57 -13.88
CA LYS A 64 -8.12 -4.82 -14.90
C LYS A 64 -6.91 -4.08 -14.33
N CYS A 65 -6.59 -4.28 -13.05
CA CYS A 65 -5.54 -3.53 -12.38
C CYS A 65 -4.17 -3.99 -12.87
N ASN A 66 -3.37 -3.09 -13.45
CA ASN A 66 -2.03 -3.40 -13.92
C ASN A 66 -1.09 -3.85 -12.79
N ASP A 67 -1.32 -3.38 -11.55
CA ASP A 67 -0.52 -3.79 -10.39
C ASP A 67 -0.82 -5.22 -9.90
N LYS A 68 -1.89 -5.86 -10.42
CA LYS A 68 -2.24 -7.24 -10.09
C LYS A 68 -1.17 -8.23 -10.55
N GLU A 69 -0.67 -8.04 -11.77
CA GLU A 69 0.29 -8.97 -12.40
C GLU A 69 1.63 -9.01 -11.65
N PHE A 70 2.05 -7.88 -11.07
CA PHE A 70 3.28 -7.80 -10.28
C PHE A 70 3.22 -8.68 -9.02
N ILE A 71 2.08 -8.69 -8.32
CA ILE A 71 1.91 -9.52 -7.12
C ILE A 71 1.77 -10.99 -7.47
N GLU A 72 1.05 -11.33 -8.55
CA GLU A 72 0.91 -12.73 -8.98
C GLU A 72 2.25 -13.35 -9.38
N GLN A 73 3.12 -12.60 -10.07
CA GLN A 73 4.46 -13.06 -10.43
C GLN A 73 5.35 -13.27 -9.20
N ASP A 74 5.25 -12.38 -8.20
CA ASP A 74 6.00 -12.51 -6.95
C ASP A 74 5.57 -13.76 -6.16
N ILE A 75 4.27 -14.03 -6.05
CA ILE A 75 3.75 -15.25 -5.39
C ILE A 75 4.23 -16.52 -6.10
N VAL A 76 4.19 -16.54 -7.44
CA VAL A 76 4.67 -17.70 -8.23
C VAL A 76 6.18 -17.90 -8.00
N ASN A 77 6.98 -16.84 -8.03
CA ASN A 77 8.42 -16.93 -7.76
C ASN A 77 8.72 -17.40 -6.33
N GLN A 78 7.94 -16.95 -5.34
CA GLN A 78 8.07 -17.44 -3.96
C GLN A 78 7.70 -18.93 -3.87
N SER A 79 6.69 -19.41 -4.59
CA SER A 79 6.30 -20.83 -4.58
C SER A 79 7.40 -21.77 -5.09
N SER A 80 8.28 -21.30 -5.98
CA SER A 80 9.49 -22.00 -6.42
C SER A 80 10.68 -21.89 -5.46
N GLY A 81 10.67 -20.93 -4.54
CA GLY A 81 11.71 -20.70 -3.53
C GLY A 81 11.40 -21.26 -2.13
N PHE A 82 10.14 -21.62 -1.85
CA PHE A 82 9.75 -22.27 -0.60
C PHE A 82 10.03 -23.78 -0.65
N GLN A 83 11.31 -24.16 -0.77
CA GLN A 83 11.75 -25.30 0.03
C GLN A 83 11.61 -24.85 1.48
N ARG A 84 10.63 -25.47 2.13
CA ARG A 84 10.32 -25.45 3.54
C ARG A 84 11.58 -25.73 4.38
N GLU A 85 12.41 -24.73 4.62
CA GLU A 85 13.27 -24.71 5.80
C GLU A 85 12.39 -24.33 7.00
N GLU A 86 11.72 -25.39 7.45
CA GLU A 86 11.45 -25.71 8.84
C GLU A 86 11.09 -24.55 9.78
N MET A 87 9.77 -24.44 10.00
CA MET A 87 9.19 -24.13 11.31
C MET A 87 9.75 -25.11 12.37
N ASN A 88 10.97 -24.88 12.85
CA ASN A 88 11.57 -25.48 14.05
C ASN A 88 12.76 -24.62 14.53
N ALA A 89 12.53 -23.33 14.71
CA ALA A 89 13.35 -22.50 15.59
C ALA A 89 12.44 -21.75 16.55
N VAL A 90 11.73 -22.51 17.39
CA VAL A 90 11.18 -21.98 18.63
C VAL A 90 12.37 -21.52 19.49
N GLY A 91 12.46 -20.21 19.76
CA GLY A 91 12.89 -19.75 21.08
C GLY A 91 14.27 -19.10 21.26
N THR A 92 15.01 -18.65 20.23
CA THR A 92 16.31 -18.00 20.46
C THR A 92 16.33 -16.48 20.32
N TRP A 93 15.22 -15.84 19.95
CA TRP A 93 15.16 -14.38 19.96
C TRP A 93 15.02 -13.84 21.38
N GLN A 94 16.07 -13.20 21.88
CA GLN A 94 16.02 -12.41 23.11
C GLN A 94 16.02 -10.91 22.72
N PRO A 95 15.11 -10.11 23.30
CA PRO A 95 15.19 -8.66 23.12
C PRO A 95 16.51 -8.15 23.75
N PRO A 96 17.20 -7.19 23.12
CA PRO A 96 18.35 -6.55 23.73
C PRO A 96 17.95 -5.91 25.06
N PRO A 97 18.83 -5.90 26.08
CA PRO A 97 18.54 -5.23 27.34
C PRO A 97 18.21 -3.76 27.06
N CYS A 98 17.10 -3.28 27.61
CA CYS A 98 16.73 -1.87 27.57
C CYS A 98 17.81 -1.09 28.32
N GLY A 99 18.75 -0.51 27.56
CA GLY A 99 19.86 0.28 28.06
C GLY A 99 19.72 1.75 27.69
N GLU A 100 18.48 2.25 27.60
CA GLU A 100 18.25 3.67 27.40
C GLU A 100 18.32 4.38 28.76
N ASP A 101 19.55 4.75 29.11
CA ASP A 101 19.87 5.73 30.15
C ASP A 101 19.46 7.11 29.64
N TRP A 102 18.16 7.42 29.75
CA TRP A 102 17.62 8.74 29.41
C TRP A 102 17.91 9.73 30.55
N ASP A 103 19.17 10.18 30.67
CA ASP A 103 19.55 11.39 31.42
C ASP A 103 19.59 12.62 30.49
#